data_AF-A0A820FF36-F1
#
_entry.id   AF-A0A820FF36-F1
#
_cell.length_a   1.000
_cell.length_b   1.000
_cell.length_c   1.000
_cell.angle_alpha   90.00
_cell.angle_beta   90.00
_cell.angle_gamma   90.00
#
_symmetry.space_group_name_H-M   'P 1'
#
loop_
_entity.id
_entity.type
_entity.pdbx_description
1 polymer ?
#
loop_
_entity_poly.entity_id
_entity_poly.type
_entity_poly.pdbx_seq_one_letter_code
_entity_poly.pdbx_strand_id
1 'polypeptide(L)'
;VGSTNGEQFDQQLKTIINKQKNSDKENLPIISGDIKEPETQELSILIRLDTDRTDMKKRAINTDVIQERFGAGLCQAFGIPSTCIRVDSIDSDEAIINMCIRPPYGKNVVDSLNGTAPDAAVRMQAVRKCCCDFNANVESITLGEFGLKIEDRLMDPRWNKKYAWPNDNPNEGQYWSNPIDQGGKPYYCPSGWIRFGVKVAKDDKEFDANWGNWYVAYHGTRGENASKILTSGLRVSTAGCFYGDGISRAYVSPSIEYCGHPRYAFPWKQTTKNGEVRWYQLVFQCRVNPASVNKIDSETLISDEYKQTVTIDPN
;
A
#
# COMPACT_ATOMS: atom_id res chain seq x y z
N VAL A 1 -5.38 -6.98 35.59
CA VAL A 1 -5.90 -8.03 34.68
C VAL A 1 -5.73 -7.51 33.27
N GLY A 2 -4.71 -7.78 32.47
CA GLY A 2 -3.60 -8.72 32.55
C GLY A 2 -3.33 -9.22 31.12
N SER A 3 -2.65 -8.42 30.30
CA SER A 3 -1.68 -8.74 29.23
C SER A 3 -1.79 -10.00 28.32
N THR A 4 -2.86 -10.79 28.30
CA THR A 4 -2.87 -12.11 27.64
C THR A 4 -3.09 -12.08 26.13
N ASN A 5 -3.73 -11.04 25.59
CA ASN A 5 -4.11 -11.03 24.17
C ASN A 5 -2.94 -10.73 23.23
N GLY A 6 -1.96 -9.94 23.69
CA GLY A 6 -0.77 -9.60 22.90
C GLY A 6 0.15 -10.80 22.73
N GLU A 7 0.41 -11.55 23.81
CA GLU A 7 1.29 -12.73 23.78
C GLU A 7 0.70 -13.87 22.94
N GLN A 8 -0.63 -14.08 23.00
CA GLN A 8 -1.31 -15.12 22.24
C GLN A 8 -1.30 -14.83 20.73
N PHE A 9 -1.48 -13.57 20.33
CA PHE A 9 -1.35 -13.13 18.95
C PHE A 9 0.10 -13.26 18.45
N ASP A 10 1.08 -12.86 19.27
CA ASP A 10 2.51 -12.98 18.96
C ASP A 10 2.92 -14.46 18.77
N GLN A 11 2.35 -15.37 19.58
CA GLN A 11 2.60 -16.81 19.48
C GLN A 11 1.97 -17.42 18.22
N GLN A 12 0.74 -17.01 17.86
CA GLN A 12 0.08 -17.43 16.61
C GLN A 12 0.84 -16.93 15.38
N LEU A 13 1.27 -15.67 15.36
CA LEU A 13 2.09 -15.10 14.28
C LEU A 13 3.46 -15.77 14.17
N LYS A 14 4.15 -16.01 15.29
CA LYS A 14 5.43 -16.76 15.31
C LYS A 14 5.25 -18.15 14.72
N THR A 15 4.12 -18.82 15.01
CA THR A 15 3.80 -20.14 14.46
C THR A 15 3.59 -20.09 12.95
N ILE A 16 2.86 -19.08 12.45
CA ILE A 16 2.63 -18.88 11.01
C ILE A 16 3.95 -18.57 10.27
N ILE A 17 4.75 -17.64 10.81
CA ILE A 17 6.03 -17.22 10.23
C ILE A 17 7.05 -18.37 10.23
N ASN A 18 7.13 -19.17 11.30
CA ASN A 18 8.08 -20.29 11.38
C ASN A 18 7.70 -21.45 10.45
N LYS A 19 6.40 -21.71 10.24
CA LYS A 19 5.94 -22.69 9.25
C LYS A 19 6.36 -22.29 7.83
N GLN A 20 6.24 -20.99 7.50
CA GLN A 20 6.66 -20.46 6.21
C GLN A 20 8.18 -20.49 6.00
N LYS A 21 8.97 -20.23 7.05
CA LYS A 21 10.44 -20.37 6.99
C LYS A 21 10.94 -21.80 6.85
N ASN A 22 10.16 -22.79 7.29
CA ASN A 22 10.56 -24.20 7.24
C ASN A 22 10.18 -24.86 5.90
N SER A 23 9.12 -24.41 5.22
CA SER A 23 8.84 -24.85 3.83
C SER A 23 9.92 -24.40 2.85
N ASP A 24 10.56 -23.26 3.13
CA ASP A 24 11.58 -22.67 2.26
C ASP A 24 13.00 -23.20 2.53
N LYS A 25 13.18 -24.07 3.54
CA LYS A 25 14.48 -24.58 3.98
C LYS A 25 14.86 -25.96 3.44
N GLU A 26 13.93 -26.69 2.83
CA GLU A 26 14.27 -27.93 2.14
C GLU A 26 14.83 -27.59 0.74
N ASN A 27 16.13 -27.26 0.70
CA ASN A 27 17.09 -27.29 -0.45
C ASN A 27 17.99 -26.05 -0.62
N LEU A 28 18.56 -25.48 0.45
CA LEU A 28 19.71 -24.56 0.27
C LEU A 28 20.82 -24.79 1.31
N PRO A 29 22.11 -24.78 0.91
CA PRO A 29 23.23 -25.00 1.80
C PRO A 29 23.45 -23.80 2.73
N ILE A 30 23.78 -24.11 3.99
CA ILE A 30 24.01 -23.17 5.08
C ILE A 30 25.33 -22.41 4.86
N ILE A 31 25.26 -21.09 4.74
CA ILE A 31 26.41 -20.18 4.93
C ILE A 31 26.19 -19.45 6.25
N SER A 32 27.11 -19.63 7.20
CA SER A 32 27.17 -18.86 8.45
C SER A 32 27.77 -17.47 8.18
N GLY A 33 27.05 -16.41 8.53
CA GLY A 33 27.53 -15.04 8.53
C GLY A 33 26.62 -14.13 9.34
N ASP A 34 27.23 -13.16 10.02
CA ASP A 34 26.67 -12.23 11.00
C ASP A 34 25.31 -11.59 10.63
N ILE A 35 24.46 -11.40 11.64
CA ILE A 35 23.15 -10.75 11.51
C ILE A 35 23.36 -9.26 11.19
N LYS A 36 23.27 -8.90 9.91
CA LYS A 36 23.11 -7.51 9.45
C LYS A 36 21.69 -7.02 9.72
N GLU A 37 21.57 -5.78 10.18
CA GLU A 37 20.33 -5.00 10.30
C GLU A 37 19.54 -4.95 8.96
N PRO A 38 18.21 -4.71 8.99
CA PRO A 38 17.32 -4.92 7.85
C PRO A 38 17.44 -3.80 6.81
N GLU A 39 18.53 -3.79 6.06
CA GLU A 39 18.71 -2.98 4.84
C GLU A 39 18.17 -3.73 3.62
N THR A 40 16.93 -4.24 3.63
CA THR A 40 16.46 -5.14 2.55
C THR A 40 15.26 -4.65 1.76
N GLN A 41 14.64 -3.53 2.12
CA GLN A 41 13.43 -3.06 1.44
C GLN A 41 13.70 -1.91 0.47
N GLU A 42 13.16 -2.05 -0.75
CA GLU A 42 13.21 -1.00 -1.76
C GLU A 42 12.36 0.22 -1.35
N LEU A 43 12.89 1.42 -1.53
CA LEU A 43 12.20 2.70 -1.27
C LEU A 43 11.48 3.15 -2.54
N SER A 44 10.15 3.30 -2.48
CA SER A 44 9.38 3.92 -3.57
C SER A 44 9.44 5.46 -3.49
N ILE A 45 9.55 6.10 -4.66
CA ILE A 45 9.54 7.56 -4.82
C ILE A 45 8.55 7.93 -5.91
N LEU A 46 7.65 8.87 -5.61
CA LEU A 46 6.75 9.46 -6.61
C LEU A 46 7.15 10.90 -6.85
N ILE A 47 7.37 11.27 -8.10
CA ILE A 47 7.70 12.64 -8.51
C ILE A 47 6.60 13.12 -9.44
N ARG A 48 5.83 14.12 -8.98
CA ARG A 48 4.82 14.81 -9.79
C ARG A 48 5.46 16.03 -10.44
N LEU A 49 5.29 16.15 -11.75
CA LEU A 49 5.83 17.23 -12.56
C LEU A 49 4.73 18.23 -12.91
N ASP A 50 5.07 19.52 -12.82
CA ASP A 50 4.26 20.62 -13.33
C ASP A 50 4.63 20.84 -14.81
N THR A 51 3.86 20.20 -15.69
CA THR A 51 4.06 20.20 -17.14
C THR A 51 2.74 19.90 -17.88
N ASP A 52 2.69 20.23 -19.17
CA ASP A 52 1.55 19.91 -20.02
C ASP A 52 1.43 18.39 -20.21
N ARG A 53 0.23 17.86 -19.94
CA ARG A 53 -0.13 16.44 -20.13
C ARG A 53 0.16 15.96 -21.54
N THR A 54 0.04 16.83 -22.54
CA THR A 54 0.34 16.54 -23.95
C THR A 54 1.84 16.31 -24.18
N ASP A 55 2.69 17.03 -23.44
CA ASP A 55 4.14 16.86 -23.46
C ASP A 55 4.55 15.56 -22.74
N MET A 56 3.92 15.26 -21.60
CA MET A 56 4.15 14.00 -20.88
C MET A 56 3.75 12.76 -21.68
N LYS A 57 2.65 12.82 -22.44
CA LYS A 57 2.26 11.70 -23.33
C LYS A 57 3.30 11.43 -24.42
N LYS A 58 3.87 12.46 -25.03
CA LYS A 58 4.96 12.31 -26.01
C LYS A 58 6.19 11.66 -25.39
N ARG A 59 6.45 11.95 -24.11
CA ARG A 59 7.63 11.50 -23.37
C ARG A 59 7.49 10.11 -22.77
N ALA A 60 6.29 9.72 -22.34
CA ALA A 60 6.00 8.38 -21.85
C ALA A 60 6.19 7.28 -22.91
N ILE A 61 6.24 7.65 -24.20
CA ILE A 61 6.61 6.74 -25.30
C ILE A 61 8.09 6.35 -25.22
N ASN A 62 8.93 7.13 -24.51
CA ASN A 62 10.38 6.94 -24.42
C ASN A 62 10.85 6.77 -22.98
N THR A 63 10.27 5.79 -22.28
CA THR A 63 10.59 5.43 -20.89
C THR A 63 12.08 5.18 -20.67
N ASP A 64 12.78 4.61 -21.66
CA ASP A 64 14.22 4.33 -21.58
C ASP A 64 15.05 5.61 -21.47
N VAL A 65 14.73 6.63 -22.26
CA VAL A 65 15.41 7.94 -22.19
C VAL A 65 15.15 8.63 -20.86
N ILE A 66 13.93 8.48 -20.32
CA ILE A 66 13.59 9.03 -19.00
C ILE A 66 14.38 8.28 -17.92
N GLN A 67 14.41 6.95 -17.96
CA GLN A 67 15.18 6.15 -17.02
C GLN A 67 16.67 6.47 -17.08
N GLU A 68 17.25 6.57 -18.28
CA GLU A 68 18.67 6.84 -18.46
C GLU A 68 19.04 8.25 -17.97
N ARG A 69 18.34 9.29 -18.43
CA ARG A 69 18.69 10.68 -18.09
C ARG A 69 18.26 11.09 -16.69
N PHE A 70 17.01 10.78 -16.32
CA PHE A 70 16.47 11.14 -15.01
C PHE A 70 17.08 10.29 -13.91
N GLY A 71 17.18 8.98 -14.15
CA GLY A 71 17.82 8.05 -13.22
C GLY A 71 19.29 8.42 -12.99
N ALA A 72 20.07 8.71 -14.04
CA ALA A 72 21.46 9.14 -13.89
C ALA A 72 21.59 10.45 -13.09
N GLY A 73 20.71 11.42 -13.35
CA GLY A 73 20.69 12.68 -12.60
C GLY A 73 20.43 12.48 -11.11
N LEU A 74 19.45 11.63 -10.77
CA LEU A 74 19.14 11.31 -9.37
C LEU A 74 20.24 10.46 -8.71
N CYS A 75 20.85 9.53 -9.45
CA CYS A 75 22.03 8.80 -9.00
C CYS A 75 23.17 9.75 -8.62
N GLN A 76 23.45 10.74 -9.46
CA GLN A 76 24.45 11.77 -9.17
C GLN A 76 24.04 12.62 -7.96
N ALA A 77 22.77 13.06 -7.90
CA ALA A 77 22.26 13.91 -6.83
C ALA A 77 22.34 13.26 -5.44
N PHE A 78 22.09 11.96 -5.36
CA PHE A 78 22.06 11.23 -4.09
C PHE A 78 23.33 10.42 -3.81
N GLY A 79 24.26 10.34 -4.76
CA GLY A 79 25.44 9.48 -4.67
C GLY A 79 25.09 7.99 -4.69
N ILE A 80 24.14 7.60 -5.53
CA ILE A 80 23.58 6.24 -5.62
C ILE A 80 24.02 5.60 -6.94
N PRO A 81 24.45 4.32 -6.95
CA PRO A 81 24.73 3.61 -8.20
C PRO A 81 23.50 3.54 -9.11
N SER A 82 23.70 3.66 -10.42
CA SER A 82 22.61 3.52 -11.42
C SER A 82 21.87 2.20 -11.34
N THR A 83 22.53 1.13 -10.90
CA THR A 83 21.91 -0.20 -10.68
C THR A 83 20.93 -0.24 -9.51
N CYS A 84 20.91 0.81 -8.68
CA CYS A 84 20.10 0.91 -7.47
C CYS A 84 18.95 1.91 -7.61
N ILE A 85 18.78 2.53 -8.78
CA ILE A 85 17.61 3.36 -9.09
C ILE A 85 16.94 2.80 -10.35
N ARG A 86 15.62 2.64 -10.29
CA ARG A 86 14.78 2.14 -11.38
C ARG A 86 13.58 3.07 -11.54
N VAL A 87 13.19 3.37 -12.78
CA VAL A 87 11.85 3.92 -13.07
C VAL A 87 10.91 2.72 -13.20
N ASP A 88 9.93 2.61 -12.30
CA ASP A 88 8.96 1.52 -12.29
C ASP A 88 7.83 1.77 -13.30
N SER A 89 7.33 3.01 -13.36
CA SER A 89 6.25 3.40 -14.27
C SER A 89 6.17 4.91 -14.45
N ILE A 90 5.59 5.35 -15.57
CA ILE A 90 5.26 6.76 -15.82
C ILE A 90 3.76 6.87 -16.06
N ASP A 91 3.09 7.71 -15.29
CA ASP A 91 1.71 8.10 -15.52
C ASP A 91 1.69 9.41 -16.32
N SER A 92 1.42 9.31 -17.61
CA SER A 92 1.41 10.47 -18.51
C SER A 92 0.21 11.38 -18.34
N ASP A 93 -0.91 10.86 -17.81
CA ASP A 93 -2.13 11.65 -17.61
C ASP A 93 -1.99 12.56 -16.39
N GLU A 94 -1.30 12.06 -15.36
CA GLU A 94 -1.06 12.79 -14.10
C GLU A 94 0.34 13.39 -13.99
N ALA A 95 1.19 13.21 -15.01
CA ALA A 95 2.57 13.66 -15.02
C ALA A 95 3.40 13.13 -13.83
N ILE A 96 3.21 11.86 -13.48
CA ILE A 96 3.88 11.21 -12.33
C ILE A 96 4.94 10.24 -12.82
N ILE A 97 6.15 10.36 -12.29
CA ILE A 97 7.21 9.37 -12.43
C ILE A 97 7.29 8.56 -11.14
N ASN A 98 7.07 7.25 -11.24
CA ASN A 98 7.23 6.31 -10.13
C ASN A 98 8.59 5.64 -10.22
N MET A 99 9.35 5.72 -9.14
CA MET A 99 10.71 5.23 -9.04
C MET A 99 10.90 4.34 -7.83
N CYS A 100 11.89 3.48 -7.94
CA CYS A 100 12.27 2.54 -6.92
C CYS A 100 13.77 2.67 -6.65
N ILE A 101 14.14 2.82 -5.37
CA ILE A 101 15.53 2.85 -4.91
C ILE A 101 15.81 1.58 -4.12
N ARG A 102 16.80 0.81 -4.57
CA ARG A 102 17.21 -0.42 -3.90
C ARG A 102 17.99 -0.13 -2.62
N PRO A 103 17.96 -1.03 -1.64
CA PRO A 103 18.83 -0.95 -0.49
C PRO A 103 20.33 -0.89 -0.87
N PRO A 104 21.17 -0.32 0.00
CA PRO A 104 20.85 0.32 1.28
C PRO A 104 20.47 1.81 1.15
N TYR A 105 20.28 2.31 -0.07
CA TYR A 105 20.30 3.76 -0.34
C TYR A 105 19.03 4.53 0.03
N GLY A 106 17.95 3.84 0.38
CA GLY A 106 16.66 4.48 0.69
C GLY A 106 16.77 5.54 1.80
N LYS A 107 17.46 5.21 2.90
CA LYS A 107 17.64 6.13 4.03
C LYS A 107 18.37 7.42 3.62
N ASN A 108 19.42 7.31 2.81
CA ASN A 108 20.20 8.46 2.35
C ASN A 108 19.33 9.43 1.53
N VAL A 109 18.42 8.91 0.70
CA VAL A 109 17.50 9.74 -0.08
C VAL A 109 16.47 10.43 0.82
N VAL A 110 15.92 9.70 1.79
CA VAL A 110 14.99 10.27 2.78
C VAL A 110 15.63 11.41 3.54
N ASP A 111 16.85 11.22 4.06
CA ASP A 111 17.56 12.26 4.83
C ASP A 111 17.91 13.47 3.95
N SER A 112 18.30 13.21 2.70
CA SER A 112 18.62 14.25 1.71
C SER A 112 17.42 15.13 1.40
N LEU A 113 16.23 14.55 1.28
CA LEU A 113 15.03 15.27 0.87
C LEU A 113 14.27 15.88 2.06
N ASN A 114 14.39 15.31 3.26
CA ASN A 114 13.82 15.86 4.48
C ASN A 114 14.60 17.05 5.08
N GLY A 115 15.72 17.46 4.46
CA GLY A 115 16.52 18.57 4.99
C GLY A 115 17.43 18.18 6.16
N THR A 116 17.52 16.90 6.52
CA THR A 116 18.29 16.45 7.69
C THR A 116 19.75 16.13 7.34
N ALA A 117 20.06 15.92 6.06
CA ALA A 117 21.43 15.80 5.58
C ALA A 117 22.13 17.19 5.54
N PRO A 118 23.42 17.29 5.89
CA PRO A 118 24.19 18.55 5.82
C PRO A 118 24.18 19.22 4.43
N ASP A 119 23.96 18.43 3.37
CA ASP A 119 23.95 18.85 1.97
C ASP A 119 22.55 18.76 1.32
N ALA A 120 21.49 18.60 2.11
CA ALA A 120 20.12 18.40 1.63
C ALA A 120 19.64 19.47 0.63
N ALA A 121 19.96 20.75 0.87
CA ALA A 121 19.60 21.84 -0.03
C ALA A 121 20.25 21.69 -1.42
N VAL A 122 21.52 21.28 -1.46
CA VAL A 122 22.28 21.03 -2.69
C VAL A 122 21.69 19.84 -3.45
N ARG A 123 21.33 18.76 -2.74
CA ARG A 123 20.71 17.58 -3.34
C ARG A 123 19.31 17.88 -3.88
N MET A 124 18.49 18.63 -3.16
CA MET A 124 17.18 19.09 -3.64
C MET A 124 17.31 19.98 -4.89
N GLN A 125 18.32 20.85 -4.92
CA GLN A 125 18.62 21.66 -6.10
C GLN A 125 19.07 20.79 -7.29
N ALA A 126 19.83 19.72 -7.04
CA ALA A 126 20.20 18.75 -8.07
C ALA A 126 18.97 18.00 -8.61
N VAL A 127 18.03 17.58 -7.75
CA VAL A 127 16.76 16.98 -8.19
C VAL A 127 15.95 17.95 -9.07
N ARG A 128 15.83 19.21 -8.64
CA ARG A 128 15.16 20.25 -9.43
C ARG A 128 15.86 20.46 -10.77
N LYS A 129 17.19 20.52 -10.78
CA LYS A 129 17.98 20.62 -12.01
C LYS A 129 17.74 19.44 -12.95
N CYS A 130 17.72 18.22 -12.42
CA CYS A 130 17.36 17.04 -13.20
C CYS A 130 16.01 17.22 -13.88
N CYS A 131 15.02 17.79 -13.19
CA CYS A 131 13.69 18.07 -13.75
C CYS A 131 13.68 19.24 -14.75
N CYS A 132 14.51 20.27 -14.53
CA CYS A 132 14.69 21.35 -15.50
C CYS A 132 15.24 20.85 -16.84
N ASP A 133 16.09 19.83 -16.84
CA ASP A 133 16.55 19.16 -18.07
C ASP A 133 15.41 18.44 -18.81
N PHE A 134 14.27 18.21 -18.13
CA PHE A 134 13.00 17.78 -18.72
C PHE A 134 12.07 18.96 -19.04
N ASN A 135 12.49 20.22 -18.98
CA ASN A 135 11.61 21.38 -19.19
C ASN A 135 10.31 21.30 -18.35
N ALA A 136 10.42 20.73 -17.16
CA ALA A 136 9.30 20.52 -16.24
C ALA A 136 9.71 20.95 -14.84
N ASN A 137 8.83 21.64 -14.13
CA ASN A 137 9.07 21.96 -12.73
C ASN A 137 8.66 20.77 -11.86
N VAL A 138 9.32 20.58 -10.72
CA VAL A 138 8.86 19.62 -9.71
C VAL A 138 7.70 20.24 -8.96
N GLU A 139 6.53 19.62 -9.02
CA GLU A 139 5.40 20.01 -8.17
C GLU A 139 5.56 19.39 -6.77
N SER A 140 5.80 18.08 -6.70
CA SER A 140 5.94 17.37 -5.43
C SER A 140 6.79 16.11 -5.55
N ILE A 141 7.50 15.75 -4.46
CA ILE A 141 8.25 14.49 -4.31
C ILE A 141 7.74 13.77 -3.06
N THR A 142 7.38 12.50 -3.20
CA THR A 142 6.90 11.64 -2.11
C THR A 142 7.85 10.45 -1.91
N LEU A 143 8.21 10.13 -0.65
CA LEU A 143 9.23 9.12 -0.31
C LEU A 143 8.72 8.04 0.65
N GLY A 144 9.06 6.79 0.37
CA GLY A 144 9.08 5.69 1.33
C GLY A 144 7.75 5.23 1.94
N GLU A 145 7.88 4.32 2.92
CA GLU A 145 6.80 3.56 3.55
C GLU A 145 5.73 4.43 4.21
N PHE A 146 4.49 3.95 4.13
CA PHE A 146 3.22 4.52 4.60
C PHE A 146 3.13 4.77 6.11
N GLY A 147 4.05 5.54 6.68
CA GLY A 147 3.72 6.33 7.87
C GLY A 147 2.72 7.39 7.44
N LEU A 148 1.41 7.08 7.55
CA LEU A 148 0.26 7.89 7.11
C LEU A 148 0.28 9.34 7.64
N LYS A 149 1.19 10.17 7.13
CA LYS A 149 0.93 11.54 6.74
C LYS A 149 0.70 11.50 5.23
N ILE A 150 -0.35 10.79 4.82
CA ILE A 150 -1.00 11.07 3.56
C ILE A 150 -1.33 12.56 3.66
N GLU A 151 -0.80 13.38 2.75
CA GLU A 151 -0.99 14.84 2.77
C GLU A 151 -2.44 15.15 3.10
N ASP A 152 -2.72 16.13 3.98
CA ASP A 152 -4.08 16.42 4.47
C ASP A 152 -5.11 16.65 3.33
N ARG A 153 -4.63 16.88 2.09
CA ARG A 153 -5.45 16.94 0.87
C ARG A 153 -6.00 15.60 0.37
N LEU A 154 -5.41 14.47 0.73
CA LEU A 154 -5.79 13.13 0.27
C LEU A 154 -6.58 12.36 1.34
N MET A 155 -6.56 12.81 2.60
CA MET A 155 -7.39 12.24 3.66
C MET A 155 -8.58 13.12 3.96
N ASP A 156 -9.64 12.50 4.47
CA ASP A 156 -10.80 13.19 4.99
C ASP A 156 -11.11 12.67 6.40
N PRO A 157 -10.54 13.30 7.44
CA PRO A 157 -10.71 12.86 8.82
C PRO A 157 -12.17 12.85 9.29
N ARG A 158 -13.07 13.59 8.62
CA ARG A 158 -14.51 13.58 8.89
C ARG A 158 -15.10 12.17 8.75
N TRP A 159 -14.48 11.34 7.90
CA TRP A 159 -14.91 9.97 7.62
C TRP A 159 -14.10 8.90 8.38
N ASN A 160 -13.18 9.31 9.25
CA ASN A 160 -12.50 8.36 10.14
C ASN A 160 -13.51 7.68 11.05
N LYS A 161 -13.29 6.39 11.32
CA LYS A 161 -14.21 5.60 12.15
C LYS A 161 -13.45 4.52 12.90
N LYS A 162 -13.77 4.35 14.18
CA LYS A 162 -13.34 3.18 14.96
C LYS A 162 -14.52 2.23 15.07
N TYR A 163 -14.35 1.03 14.53
CA TYR A 163 -15.34 -0.04 14.60
C TYR A 163 -15.08 -0.83 15.88
N ALA A 164 -15.93 -0.60 16.88
CA ALA A 164 -15.82 -1.21 18.19
C ALA A 164 -16.32 -2.67 18.17
N TRP A 165 -15.77 -3.50 19.05
CA TRP A 165 -16.33 -4.80 19.38
C TRP A 165 -17.62 -4.66 20.21
N PRO A 166 -18.47 -5.71 20.31
CA PRO A 166 -19.70 -5.67 21.09
C PRO A 166 -19.50 -5.26 22.55
N ASN A 167 -18.34 -5.60 23.13
CA ASN A 167 -18.01 -5.39 24.54
C ASN A 167 -17.06 -4.20 24.77
N ASP A 168 -16.71 -3.45 23.72
CA ASP A 168 -15.88 -2.27 23.86
C ASP A 168 -16.67 -1.12 24.51
N ASN A 169 -15.93 -0.18 25.11
CA ASN A 169 -16.51 1.05 25.64
C ASN A 169 -17.24 1.82 24.51
N PRO A 170 -18.56 2.09 24.62
CA PRO A 170 -19.33 2.74 23.56
C PRO A 170 -18.86 4.17 23.27
N ASN A 171 -18.10 4.80 24.17
CA ASN A 171 -17.50 6.11 23.94
C ASN A 171 -16.24 6.05 23.06
N GLU A 172 -15.68 4.86 22.84
CA GLU A 172 -14.41 4.67 22.14
C GLU A 172 -14.56 4.23 20.69
N GLY A 173 -15.78 3.94 20.23
CA GLY A 173 -16.06 3.51 18.87
C GLY A 173 -17.52 3.14 18.71
N GLN A 174 -17.90 2.80 17.49
CA GLN A 174 -19.28 2.42 17.19
C GLN A 174 -19.34 0.93 16.87
N TYR A 175 -20.30 0.23 17.45
CA TYR A 175 -20.56 -1.19 17.21
C TYR A 175 -21.82 -1.35 16.35
N TRP A 176 -21.83 -2.36 15.48
CA TRP A 176 -22.99 -2.73 14.66
C TRP A 176 -23.31 -4.20 14.85
N SER A 177 -24.49 -4.48 15.38
CA SER A 177 -25.01 -5.83 15.53
C SER A 177 -25.64 -6.40 14.25
N ASN A 178 -25.96 -5.54 13.27
CA ASN A 178 -26.64 -5.91 12.03
C ASN A 178 -25.92 -5.30 10.82
N PRO A 179 -25.94 -5.98 9.66
CA PRO A 179 -25.43 -5.40 8.43
C PRO A 179 -26.24 -4.14 8.05
N ILE A 180 -25.56 -3.17 7.47
CA ILE A 180 -26.18 -1.97 6.91
C ILE A 180 -26.50 -2.27 5.44
N ASP A 181 -27.69 -1.87 4.95
CA ASP A 181 -27.92 -1.93 3.51
C ASP A 181 -27.12 -0.83 2.80
N GLN A 182 -26.22 -1.24 1.91
CA GLN A 182 -25.42 -0.34 1.13
C GLN A 182 -25.46 -0.73 -0.36
N GLY A 183 -26.29 0.00 -1.10
CA GLY A 183 -26.51 -0.26 -2.52
C GLY A 183 -27.35 -1.51 -2.81
N GLY A 184 -28.20 -1.96 -1.88
CA GLY A 184 -29.01 -3.18 -2.05
C GLY A 184 -28.25 -4.48 -1.71
N LYS A 185 -27.18 -4.36 -0.91
CA LYS A 185 -26.35 -5.46 -0.42
C LYS A 185 -25.97 -5.23 1.04
N PRO A 186 -25.88 -6.30 1.85
CA PRO A 186 -25.45 -6.18 3.24
C PRO A 186 -23.98 -5.75 3.29
N TYR A 187 -23.72 -4.67 4.03
CA TYR A 187 -22.40 -4.21 4.44
C TYR A 187 -22.17 -4.59 5.91
N TYR A 188 -21.22 -5.49 6.13
CA TYR A 188 -20.78 -5.91 7.45
C TYR A 188 -19.65 -4.98 7.92
N CYS A 189 -19.91 -4.22 8.97
CA CYS A 189 -18.94 -3.31 9.56
C CYS A 189 -17.77 -4.10 10.18
N PRO A 190 -16.51 -3.69 9.96
CA PRO A 190 -15.35 -4.49 10.32
C PRO A 190 -14.96 -4.26 11.78
N SER A 191 -15.63 -4.94 12.70
CA SER A 191 -15.36 -4.82 14.14
C SER A 191 -13.87 -5.02 14.47
N GLY A 192 -13.33 -4.17 15.35
CA GLY A 192 -11.91 -4.17 15.70
C GLY A 192 -10.99 -3.35 14.77
N TRP A 193 -11.50 -2.87 13.63
CA TRP A 193 -10.71 -2.07 12.70
C TRP A 193 -10.87 -0.55 12.93
N ILE A 194 -9.85 0.19 12.50
CA ILE A 194 -9.90 1.65 12.40
C ILE A 194 -9.89 2.01 10.91
N ARG A 195 -10.92 2.72 10.45
CA ARG A 195 -10.97 3.31 9.12
C ARG A 195 -10.42 4.72 9.16
N PHE A 196 -9.54 4.99 8.20
CA PHE A 196 -9.12 6.32 7.83
C PHE A 196 -9.79 6.72 6.52
N GLY A 197 -10.47 7.87 6.51
CA GLY A 197 -11.20 8.37 5.35
C GLY A 197 -10.25 8.91 4.29
N VAL A 198 -10.42 8.48 3.04
CA VAL A 198 -9.69 9.02 1.88
C VAL A 198 -10.58 10.06 1.20
N LYS A 199 -10.01 11.22 0.87
CA LYS A 199 -10.71 12.30 0.17
C LYS A 199 -10.82 11.99 -1.31
N VAL A 200 -11.99 11.50 -1.72
CA VAL A 200 -12.29 11.12 -3.12
C VAL A 200 -13.35 12.00 -3.78
N ALA A 201 -13.89 12.97 -3.05
CA ALA A 201 -14.87 13.95 -3.51
C ALA A 201 -14.60 15.32 -2.86
N LYS A 202 -15.12 16.39 -3.47
CA LYS A 202 -15.12 17.73 -2.88
C LYS A 202 -15.98 17.77 -1.61
N ASP A 203 -17.14 17.14 -1.65
CA ASP A 203 -18.12 17.11 -0.58
C ASP A 203 -19.00 15.84 -0.63
N ASP A 204 -19.84 15.68 0.39
CA ASP A 204 -20.69 14.50 0.59
C ASP A 204 -21.74 14.37 -0.53
N LYS A 205 -22.19 15.51 -1.07
CA LYS A 205 -23.19 15.54 -2.16
C LYS A 205 -22.59 14.98 -3.45
N GLU A 206 -21.36 15.37 -3.79
CA GLU A 206 -20.64 14.80 -4.93
C GLU A 206 -20.35 13.30 -4.70
N PHE A 207 -19.96 12.91 -3.49
CA PHE A 207 -19.72 11.51 -3.17
C PHE A 207 -20.96 10.64 -3.37
N ASP A 208 -22.09 11.05 -2.79
CA ASP A 208 -23.34 10.28 -2.86
C ASP A 208 -23.91 10.25 -4.28
N ALA A 209 -23.81 11.35 -5.02
CA ALA A 209 -24.25 11.42 -6.42
C ALA A 209 -23.52 10.40 -7.32
N ASN A 210 -22.23 10.16 -7.06
CA ASN A 210 -21.42 9.25 -7.86
C ASN A 210 -21.44 7.79 -7.33
N TRP A 211 -21.44 7.60 -6.01
CA TRP A 211 -21.16 6.29 -5.39
C TRP A 211 -22.07 5.91 -4.22
N GLY A 212 -23.06 6.74 -3.84
CA GLY A 212 -23.91 6.49 -2.67
C GLY A 212 -24.65 5.14 -2.74
N ASN A 213 -25.05 4.74 -3.96
CA ASN A 213 -25.77 3.49 -4.23
C ASN A 213 -24.87 2.32 -4.63
N TRP A 214 -23.54 2.47 -4.56
CA TRP A 214 -22.61 1.40 -4.89
C TRP A 214 -22.36 0.50 -3.69
N TYR A 215 -22.08 -0.78 -3.98
CA TYR A 215 -21.77 -1.76 -2.94
C TYR A 215 -20.51 -1.35 -2.18
N VAL A 216 -20.41 -1.78 -0.92
CA VAL A 216 -19.16 -1.72 -0.18
C VAL A 216 -18.53 -3.10 -0.16
N ALA A 217 -17.25 -3.15 -0.50
CA ALA A 217 -16.43 -4.34 -0.39
C ALA A 217 -15.02 -3.96 0.09
N TYR A 218 -14.22 -4.97 0.39
CA TYR A 218 -12.86 -4.82 0.87
C TYR A 218 -11.86 -5.37 -0.14
N HIS A 219 -10.65 -4.79 -0.14
CA HIS A 219 -9.51 -5.25 -0.93
C HIS A 219 -8.29 -5.40 -0.02
N GLY A 220 -7.85 -6.63 0.18
CA GLY A 220 -6.61 -6.92 0.90
C GLY A 220 -5.40 -6.64 0.04
N THR A 221 -4.41 -5.94 0.59
CA THR A 221 -3.12 -5.72 -0.08
C THR A 221 -1.98 -5.68 0.92
N ARG A 222 -0.76 -5.92 0.44
CA ARG A 222 0.46 -5.63 1.21
C ARG A 222 0.60 -4.13 1.45
N GLY A 223 1.15 -3.77 2.61
CA GLY A 223 1.39 -2.37 3.00
C GLY A 223 2.18 -1.60 1.94
N GLU A 224 3.20 -2.21 1.34
CA GLU A 224 4.05 -1.62 0.29
C GLU A 224 3.29 -1.18 -0.98
N ASN A 225 2.11 -1.73 -1.24
CA ASN A 225 1.28 -1.38 -2.39
C ASN A 225 0.26 -0.27 -2.08
N ALA A 226 0.13 0.16 -0.82
CA ALA A 226 -0.90 1.11 -0.40
C ALA A 226 -0.74 2.49 -1.07
N SER A 227 0.48 3.05 -1.23
CA SER A 227 0.68 4.29 -2.03
C SER A 227 0.12 4.13 -3.41
N LYS A 228 0.50 3.04 -4.07
CA LYS A 228 0.28 2.85 -5.51
C LYS A 228 -1.22 2.83 -5.75
N ILE A 229 -1.97 2.18 -4.86
CA ILE A 229 -3.44 2.17 -4.90
C ILE A 229 -4.02 3.55 -4.55
N LEU A 230 -3.52 4.24 -3.53
CA LEU A 230 -4.02 5.57 -3.15
C LEU A 230 -3.79 6.64 -4.23
N THR A 231 -2.71 6.52 -4.99
CA THR A 231 -2.27 7.53 -5.97
C THR A 231 -2.71 7.22 -7.39
N SER A 232 -2.83 5.94 -7.76
CA SER A 232 -3.23 5.52 -9.12
C SER A 232 -4.53 4.71 -9.19
N GLY A 233 -5.20 4.52 -8.05
CA GLY A 233 -6.38 3.67 -7.95
C GLY A 233 -6.06 2.17 -7.94
N LEU A 234 -7.09 1.36 -7.76
CA LEU A 234 -6.99 -0.09 -7.89
C LEU A 234 -6.78 -0.46 -9.36
N ARG A 235 -5.63 -1.05 -9.67
CA ARG A 235 -5.33 -1.56 -11.01
C ARG A 235 -5.90 -2.96 -11.19
N VAL A 236 -6.50 -3.20 -12.34
CA VAL A 236 -6.92 -4.54 -12.76
C VAL A 236 -5.70 -5.34 -13.22
N SER A 237 -5.71 -6.64 -12.97
CA SER A 237 -4.65 -7.56 -13.40
C SER A 237 -5.24 -8.80 -14.04
N THR A 238 -4.54 -9.34 -15.04
CA THR A 238 -4.80 -10.69 -15.58
C THR A 238 -4.19 -11.77 -14.69
N ALA A 239 -3.39 -11.42 -13.68
CA ALA A 239 -2.83 -12.37 -12.72
C ALA A 239 -3.82 -12.69 -11.57
N GLY A 240 -3.54 -13.75 -10.82
CA GLY A 240 -4.37 -14.25 -9.71
C GLY A 240 -5.06 -15.56 -10.05
N CYS A 241 -5.95 -16.05 -9.19
CA CYS A 241 -6.49 -17.42 -9.30
C CYS A 241 -7.35 -17.70 -10.55
N PHE A 242 -7.73 -16.66 -11.30
CA PHE A 242 -8.52 -16.77 -12.54
C PHE A 242 -7.74 -16.28 -13.77
N TYR A 243 -6.41 -16.35 -13.73
CA TYR A 243 -5.57 -15.84 -14.83
C TYR A 243 -5.78 -16.55 -16.18
N GLY A 244 -6.35 -17.76 -16.16
CA GLY A 244 -6.49 -18.61 -17.34
C GLY A 244 -7.45 -18.10 -18.43
N ASP A 245 -8.30 -17.11 -18.15
CA ASP A 245 -9.26 -16.56 -19.13
C ASP A 245 -8.82 -15.22 -19.76
N GLY A 246 -7.67 -14.68 -19.35
CA GLY A 246 -7.12 -13.44 -19.91
C GLY A 246 -7.90 -12.17 -19.55
N ILE A 247 -8.90 -12.24 -18.66
CA ILE A 247 -9.71 -11.08 -18.28
C ILE A 247 -9.06 -10.35 -17.11
N SER A 248 -8.73 -9.07 -17.31
CA SER A 248 -8.21 -8.20 -16.25
C SER A 248 -9.28 -7.89 -15.21
N ARG A 249 -8.97 -8.08 -13.93
CA ARG A 249 -9.90 -7.82 -12.82
C ARG A 249 -9.20 -7.33 -11.56
N ALA A 250 -9.98 -6.67 -10.70
CA ALA A 250 -9.60 -6.39 -9.32
C ALA A 250 -10.42 -7.31 -8.41
N TYR A 251 -9.78 -7.89 -7.40
CA TYR A 251 -10.43 -8.81 -6.47
C TYR A 251 -10.88 -8.07 -5.22
N VAL A 252 -12.16 -8.19 -4.88
CA VAL A 252 -12.74 -7.62 -3.67
C VAL A 252 -13.64 -8.66 -3.00
N SER A 253 -13.83 -8.55 -1.69
CA SER A 253 -14.74 -9.41 -0.94
C SER A 253 -15.60 -8.57 0.01
N PRO A 254 -16.88 -8.93 0.24
CA PRO A 254 -17.68 -8.29 1.28
C PRO A 254 -17.20 -8.62 2.71
N SER A 255 -16.35 -9.64 2.87
CA SER A 255 -15.76 -9.99 4.17
C SER A 255 -14.40 -9.29 4.35
N ILE A 256 -14.28 -8.55 5.45
CA ILE A 256 -12.99 -7.96 5.80
C ILE A 256 -12.02 -9.02 6.32
N GLU A 257 -12.52 -10.07 6.97
CA GLU A 257 -11.74 -11.19 7.50
C GLU A 257 -11.02 -11.90 6.36
N TYR A 258 -11.76 -12.13 5.26
CA TYR A 258 -11.21 -12.67 4.03
C TYR A 258 -10.09 -11.79 3.47
N CYS A 259 -10.34 -10.48 3.33
CA CYS A 259 -9.37 -9.53 2.81
C CYS A 259 -8.20 -9.28 3.76
N GLY A 260 -8.44 -9.39 5.06
CA GLY A 260 -7.50 -9.31 6.15
C GLY A 260 -6.68 -10.58 6.33
N HIS A 261 -6.93 -11.65 5.57
CA HIS A 261 -6.08 -12.83 5.64
C HIS A 261 -4.65 -12.46 5.21
N PRO A 262 -3.59 -12.91 5.91
CA PRO A 262 -2.19 -12.55 5.61
C PRO A 262 -1.72 -12.83 4.17
N ARG A 263 -2.41 -13.72 3.45
CA ARG A 263 -2.21 -13.93 2.00
C ARG A 263 -2.45 -12.66 1.18
N TYR A 264 -3.44 -11.87 1.56
CA TYR A 264 -3.86 -10.66 0.84
C TYR A 264 -3.39 -9.39 1.56
N ALA A 265 -3.58 -9.31 2.88
CA ALA A 265 -3.17 -8.18 3.70
C ALA A 265 -2.09 -8.58 4.71
N PHE A 266 -0.85 -8.68 4.25
CA PHE A 266 0.26 -9.13 5.11
C PHE A 266 0.56 -8.12 6.22
N PRO A 267 0.52 -8.51 7.51
CA PRO A 267 0.89 -7.62 8.61
C PRO A 267 2.37 -7.22 8.57
N TRP A 268 2.68 -5.99 8.96
CA TRP A 268 4.05 -5.50 9.05
C TRP A 268 4.32 -4.83 10.40
N LYS A 269 5.61 -4.70 10.75
CA LYS A 269 6.04 -4.04 11.98
C LYS A 269 6.49 -2.62 11.68
N GLN A 270 6.24 -1.70 12.60
CA GLN A 270 6.85 -0.38 12.61
C GLN A 270 7.32 -0.04 14.02
N THR A 271 8.57 0.44 14.11
CA THR A 271 9.12 0.98 15.36
C THR A 271 8.73 2.46 15.45
N THR A 272 8.02 2.82 16.51
CA THR A 272 7.64 4.20 16.81
C THR A 272 8.88 5.03 17.17
N LYS A 273 8.73 6.37 17.20
CA LYS A 273 9.80 7.29 17.62
C LYS A 273 10.34 6.99 19.03
N ASN A 274 9.55 6.34 19.87
CA ASN A 274 9.91 6.01 21.24
C ASN A 274 10.52 4.60 21.37
N GLY A 275 10.78 3.91 20.25
CA GLY A 275 11.33 2.56 20.23
C GLY A 275 10.30 1.43 20.39
N GLU A 276 9.02 1.76 20.61
CA GLU A 276 7.95 0.76 20.71
C GLU A 276 7.68 0.12 19.34
N VAL A 277 7.65 -1.22 19.27
CA VAL A 277 7.32 -1.96 18.05
C VAL A 277 5.82 -2.20 18.00
N ARG A 278 5.17 -1.79 16.92
CA ARG A 278 3.74 -2.02 16.66
C ARG A 278 3.54 -2.82 15.38
N TRP A 279 2.51 -3.65 15.38
CA TRP A 279 2.06 -4.36 14.20
C TRP A 279 0.93 -3.59 13.51
N TYR A 280 0.96 -3.58 12.20
CA TYR A 280 -0.03 -2.95 11.36
C TYR A 280 -0.53 -3.93 10.32
N GLN A 281 -1.79 -3.76 9.95
CA GLN A 281 -2.43 -4.47 8.86
C GLN A 281 -3.36 -3.49 8.16
N LEU A 282 -3.48 -3.59 6.84
CA LEU A 282 -4.27 -2.65 6.05
C LEU A 282 -5.09 -3.38 5.00
N VAL A 283 -6.32 -2.90 4.86
CA VAL A 283 -7.29 -3.33 3.86
C VAL A 283 -7.95 -2.05 3.31
N PHE A 284 -8.19 -1.99 2.02
CA PHE A 284 -8.98 -0.91 1.42
C PHE A 284 -10.47 -1.22 1.51
N GLN A 285 -11.27 -0.26 1.98
CA GLN A 285 -12.72 -0.29 1.83
C GLN A 285 -13.09 0.45 0.54
N CYS A 286 -13.79 -0.21 -0.38
CA CYS A 286 -14.04 0.28 -1.74
C CYS A 286 -15.53 0.40 -2.03
N ARG A 287 -15.88 1.39 -2.86
CA ARG A 287 -17.17 1.44 -3.55
C ARG A 287 -17.08 0.63 -4.83
N VAL A 288 -18.00 -0.31 -5.04
CA VAL A 288 -17.99 -1.21 -6.20
C VAL A 288 -19.21 -0.96 -7.07
N ASN A 289 -18.97 -0.64 -8.34
CA ASN A 289 -20.03 -0.40 -9.30
C ASN A 289 -20.85 -1.69 -9.49
N PRO A 290 -22.15 -1.71 -9.18
CA PRO A 290 -22.98 -2.90 -9.35
C PRO A 290 -22.99 -3.42 -10.79
N ALA A 291 -22.80 -2.55 -11.78
CA ALA A 291 -22.74 -2.92 -13.20
C ALA A 291 -21.42 -3.59 -13.62
N SER A 292 -20.40 -3.58 -12.76
CA SER A 292 -19.06 -4.11 -13.07
C SER A 292 -18.69 -5.33 -12.23
N VAL A 293 -19.66 -5.96 -11.56
CA VAL A 293 -19.43 -7.13 -10.70
C VAL A 293 -19.64 -8.41 -11.47
N ASN A 294 -18.59 -9.24 -11.55
CA ASN A 294 -18.73 -10.66 -11.84
C ASN A 294 -18.56 -11.43 -10.53
N LYS A 295 -19.60 -12.16 -10.12
CA LYS A 295 -19.56 -12.96 -8.90
C LYS A 295 -18.88 -14.29 -9.20
N ILE A 296 -17.95 -14.65 -8.33
CA ILE A 296 -17.30 -15.94 -8.39
C ILE A 296 -17.64 -16.66 -7.09
N ASP A 297 -18.43 -17.72 -7.22
CA ASP A 297 -18.79 -18.58 -6.10
C ASP A 297 -17.64 -19.58 -5.88
N SER A 298 -17.10 -19.62 -4.66
CA SER A 298 -16.07 -20.58 -4.15
C SER A 298 -14.60 -20.12 -4.23
N GLU A 299 -13.88 -20.37 -3.12
CA GLU A 299 -12.78 -19.59 -2.56
C GLU A 299 -11.41 -19.72 -3.26
N THR A 300 -10.70 -18.59 -3.43
CA THR A 300 -9.27 -18.58 -3.79
C THR A 300 -8.32 -18.99 -2.65
N LEU A 301 -8.87 -19.42 -1.50
CA LEU A 301 -8.11 -20.02 -0.40
C LEU A 301 -8.05 -21.56 -0.48
N ILE A 302 -8.83 -22.21 -1.36
CA ILE A 302 -9.17 -23.64 -1.24
C ILE A 302 -8.15 -24.63 -1.83
N SER A 303 -7.21 -24.23 -2.67
CA SER A 303 -6.34 -25.17 -3.38
C SER A 303 -4.94 -25.40 -2.80
N ASP A 304 -4.56 -24.70 -1.73
CA ASP A 304 -3.23 -24.88 -1.12
C ASP A 304 -3.29 -25.90 0.03
N GLU A 305 -2.28 -26.77 0.13
CA GLU A 305 -2.04 -27.72 1.23
C GLU A 305 -2.06 -27.06 2.63
N TYR A 306 -2.06 -25.73 2.67
CA TYR A 306 -2.19 -24.87 3.84
C TYR A 306 -3.48 -25.04 4.67
N LYS A 307 -4.52 -25.69 4.11
CA LYS A 307 -5.81 -25.98 4.78
C LYS A 307 -5.69 -26.63 6.16
N GLN A 308 -4.63 -27.38 6.43
CA GLN A 308 -4.52 -28.15 7.68
C GLN A 308 -3.96 -27.36 8.87
N THR A 309 -3.46 -26.14 8.67
CA THR A 309 -2.61 -25.48 9.68
C THR A 309 -3.06 -24.12 10.18
N VAL A 310 -4.06 -23.51 9.55
CA VAL A 310 -4.61 -22.21 9.96
C VAL A 310 -6.05 -22.43 10.38
N THR A 311 -6.31 -22.36 11.68
CA THR A 311 -7.66 -22.25 12.20
C THR A 311 -8.20 -20.88 11.79
N ILE A 312 -9.10 -20.85 10.81
CA ILE A 312 -9.92 -19.67 10.55
C ILE A 312 -10.94 -19.63 11.70
N ASP A 313 -10.98 -18.52 12.43
CA ASP A 313 -11.96 -18.27 13.48
C ASP A 313 -13.38 -18.42 12.88
N PRO A 314 -14.26 -19.25 13.46
CA PRO A 314 -15.59 -19.51 12.91
C PRO A 314 -16.60 -18.36 13.09
N ASN A 315 -16.18 -17.19 13.58
CA ASN A 315 -17.03 -16.01 13.78
C ASN A 315 -17.00 -15.07 12.58
#